data_AF-A0A6A1R1S8-F1
#
_entry.id   AF-A0A6A1R1S8-F1
#
_cell.length_a   1.000
_cell.length_b   1.000
_cell.length_c   1.000
_cell.angle_alpha   90.00
_cell.angle_beta   90.00
_cell.angle_gamma   90.00
#
_symmetry.space_group_name_H-M   'P 1'
#
loop_
_entity.id
_entity.type
_entity.pdbx_description
1 polymer ?
#
loop_
_entity_poly.entity_id
_entity_poly.type
_entity_poly.pdbx_seq_one_letter_code
_entity_poly.pdbx_strand_id
1 'polypeptide(L)'
;MALYLVPPALPPDRKTTLVERIKEMPRPDGMLQCSRCGGRDTMTIRSGDMVVDGRIKPGKVIEQGICPHCYKRGVIVDLIPPKPKIVKEPKPRRPKLKEAK
;
A
#
# COMPACT_ATOMS: atom_id res chain seq x y z
N MET A 1 38.28 7.96 -19.48
CA MET A 1 36.95 8.04 -20.12
C MET A 1 35.92 7.53 -19.13
N ALA A 2 35.05 8.41 -18.62
CA ALA A 2 34.02 8.03 -17.66
C ALA A 2 32.80 7.49 -18.42
N LEU A 3 32.47 6.21 -18.21
CA LEU A 3 31.25 5.58 -18.72
C LEU A 3 30.09 5.99 -17.82
N TYR A 4 29.27 6.94 -18.26
CA TYR A 4 27.97 7.18 -17.62
C TYR A 4 26.94 6.22 -18.23
N LEU A 5 26.62 5.16 -17.48
CA LEU A 5 25.60 4.17 -17.87
C LEU A 5 24.18 4.77 -17.84
N VAL A 6 24.00 5.87 -17.13
CA VAL A 6 22.72 6.58 -16.98
C VAL A 6 22.95 8.04 -17.37
N PRO A 7 22.16 8.59 -18.31
CA PRO A 7 22.20 10.01 -18.62
C PRO A 7 22.02 10.85 -17.36
N PRO A 8 22.71 12.00 -17.22
CA PRO A 8 22.46 12.92 -16.12
C PRO A 8 20.96 13.26 -16.10
N ALA A 9 20.34 13.11 -14.93
CA ALA A 9 18.91 13.29 -14.77
C ALA A 9 18.52 14.68 -15.29
N LEU A 10 17.53 14.71 -16.21
CA LEU A 10 16.96 15.97 -16.67
C LEU A 10 16.47 16.78 -15.46
N PRO A 11 16.58 18.12 -15.50
CA PRO A 11 16.08 18.96 -14.42
C PRO A 11 14.62 18.62 -14.12
N PRO A 12 14.25 18.48 -12.84
CA PRO A 12 12.93 18.02 -12.45
C PRO A 12 11.87 18.98 -12.97
N ASP A 13 10.83 18.40 -13.56
CA ASP A 13 9.72 19.14 -14.15
C ASP A 13 9.03 20.03 -13.09
N ARG A 14 8.39 21.13 -13.50
CA ARG A 14 7.71 22.05 -12.56
C ARG A 14 6.66 21.35 -11.70
N LYS A 15 6.07 20.27 -12.23
CA LYS A 15 5.08 19.46 -11.52
C LYS A 15 5.72 18.56 -10.46
N THR A 16 6.89 17.98 -10.73
CA THR A 16 7.56 17.08 -9.78
C THR A 16 8.12 17.87 -8.59
N THR A 17 8.72 19.04 -8.86
CA THR A 17 9.20 19.95 -7.80
C THR A 17 8.07 20.43 -6.89
N LEU A 18 6.88 20.71 -7.43
CA LEU A 18 5.72 21.10 -6.62
C LEU A 18 5.24 19.95 -5.72
N VAL A 19 5.24 18.73 -6.23
CA VAL A 19 4.87 17.53 -5.45
C VAL A 19 5.89 17.25 -4.35
N GLU A 20 7.19 17.44 -4.62
CA GLU A 20 8.25 17.30 -3.61
C GLU A 20 8.07 18.32 -2.48
N ARG A 21 7.77 19.59 -2.81
CA ARG A 21 7.46 20.60 -1.79
C ARG A 21 6.27 20.21 -0.91
N ILE A 22 5.19 19.67 -1.51
CA ILE A 22 4.03 19.19 -0.74
C ILE A 22 4.41 18.03 0.20
N LYS A 23 5.35 17.19 -0.20
CA LYS A 23 5.87 16.09 0.63
C LYS A 23 6.71 16.58 1.80
N GLU A 24 7.43 17.67 1.62
CA GLU A 24 8.27 18.29 2.65
C GLU A 24 7.50 19.14 3.65
N MET A 25 6.24 19.50 3.35
CA MET A 25 5.43 20.29 4.27
C MET A 25 5.30 19.60 5.64
N PRO A 26 5.40 20.36 6.75
CA PRO A 26 5.29 19.80 8.09
C PRO A 26 3.96 19.06 8.24
N ARG A 27 4.02 17.91 8.91
CA ARG A 27 2.88 17.05 9.16
C ARG A 27 2.92 16.51 10.60
N PRO A 28 1.76 16.32 11.24
CA PRO A 28 1.69 15.64 12.53
C PRO A 28 2.26 14.23 12.45
N ASP A 29 2.89 13.78 13.54
CA ASP A 29 3.42 12.42 13.64
C ASP A 29 2.31 11.39 13.45
N GLY A 30 2.60 10.35 12.66
CA GLY A 30 1.65 9.29 12.31
C GLY A 30 0.68 9.61 11.17
N MET A 31 0.69 10.82 10.61
CA MET A 31 -0.16 11.15 9.45
C MET A 31 0.32 10.45 8.18
N LEU A 32 -0.56 9.63 7.58
CA LEU A 32 -0.30 8.93 6.34
C LEU A 32 -0.14 9.91 5.17
N GLN A 33 0.81 9.61 4.29
CA GLN A 33 1.06 10.42 3.10
C GLN A 33 1.47 9.53 1.92
N CYS A 34 0.84 9.76 0.77
CA CYS A 34 1.13 9.04 -0.45
C CYS A 34 2.52 9.41 -0.98
N SER A 35 3.37 8.41 -1.15
CA SER A 35 4.74 8.55 -1.70
C SER A 35 4.76 9.07 -3.13
N ARG A 36 3.66 8.91 -3.89
CA ARG A 36 3.56 9.37 -5.28
C ARG A 36 3.09 10.81 -5.40
N CYS A 37 1.86 11.09 -4.96
CA CYS A 37 1.23 12.40 -5.18
C CYS A 37 1.26 13.34 -3.99
N GLY A 38 1.74 12.90 -2.81
CA GLY A 38 1.79 13.72 -1.59
C GLY A 38 0.45 13.91 -0.89
N GLY A 39 -0.64 13.32 -1.40
CA GLY A 39 -1.96 13.37 -0.78
C GLY A 39 -2.03 12.63 0.55
N ARG A 40 -2.92 13.07 1.44
CA ARG A 40 -3.03 12.58 2.83
C ARG A 40 -4.32 11.81 3.10
N ASP A 41 -5.20 11.74 2.11
CA ASP A 41 -6.46 11.01 2.20
C ASP A 41 -6.24 9.50 2.03
N THR A 42 -7.06 8.72 2.72
CA THR A 42 -7.07 7.25 2.62
C THR A 42 -8.43 6.73 2.19
N MET A 43 -8.44 5.70 1.36
CA MET A 43 -9.64 5.01 0.92
C MET A 43 -9.56 3.52 1.26
N THR A 44 -10.71 2.91 1.55
CA THR A 44 -10.86 1.48 1.80
C THR A 44 -11.95 0.96 0.87
N ILE A 45 -11.67 -0.12 0.13
CA ILE A 45 -12.62 -0.77 -0.75
C ILE A 45 -13.17 -2.00 -0.05
N ARG A 46 -14.49 -2.05 0.10
CA ARG A 46 -15.23 -3.19 0.66
C ARG A 46 -16.13 -3.78 -0.40
N SER A 47 -16.28 -5.10 -0.35
CA SER A 47 -17.21 -5.84 -1.21
C SER A 47 -18.29 -6.50 -0.36
N GLY A 48 -19.53 -6.41 -0.85
CA GLY A 48 -20.70 -6.94 -0.18
C GLY A 48 -21.18 -6.10 1.01
N ASP A 49 -20.99 -4.78 0.95
CA ASP A 49 -21.66 -3.88 1.90
C ASP A 49 -23.18 -4.02 1.73
N MET A 50 -23.89 -4.15 2.85
CA MET A 50 -25.35 -4.33 2.87
C MET A 50 -26.00 -3.23 3.69
N VAL A 51 -27.25 -2.89 3.40
CA VAL A 51 -28.07 -2.03 4.26
C VAL A 51 -29.00 -2.93 5.07
N VAL A 52 -28.87 -2.88 6.39
CA VAL A 52 -29.73 -3.64 7.33
C VAL A 52 -30.23 -2.64 8.37
N ASP A 53 -31.55 -2.56 8.56
CA ASP A 53 -32.20 -1.63 9.48
C ASP A 53 -31.79 -0.16 9.27
N GLY A 54 -31.64 0.24 8.00
CA GLY A 54 -31.21 1.58 7.62
C GLY A 54 -29.74 1.91 7.91
N ARG A 55 -28.95 0.95 8.41
CA ARG A 55 -27.51 1.09 8.68
C ARG A 55 -26.70 0.27 7.69
N ILE A 56 -25.53 0.80 7.31
CA ILE A 56 -24.59 0.08 6.46
C ILE A 56 -23.88 -0.98 7.32
N LYS A 57 -24.12 -2.24 7.01
CA LYS A 57 -23.37 -3.39 7.52
C LYS A 57 -22.16 -3.62 6.59
N PRO A 58 -20.93 -3.42 7.08
CA PRO A 58 -19.74 -3.54 6.24
C PRO A 58 -19.53 -4.98 5.79
N GLY A 59 -19.19 -5.15 4.52
CA GLY A 59 -18.76 -6.41 3.92
C GLY A 59 -17.28 -6.67 4.12
N LYS A 60 -16.71 -7.45 3.20
CA LYS A 60 -15.29 -7.86 3.25
C LYS A 60 -14.40 -6.76 2.70
N VAL A 61 -13.37 -6.38 3.45
CA VAL A 61 -12.32 -5.46 2.97
C VAL A 61 -11.50 -6.16 1.89
N ILE A 62 -11.43 -5.55 0.71
CA ILE A 62 -10.55 -5.99 -0.39
C ILE A 62 -9.24 -5.21 -0.32
N GLU A 63 -9.33 -3.88 -0.29
CA GLU A 63 -8.18 -2.98 -0.22
C GLU A 63 -8.36 -2.01 0.94
N GLN A 64 -7.27 -1.72 1.66
CA GLN A 64 -7.31 -0.81 2.80
C GLN A 64 -6.14 0.16 2.77
N GLY A 65 -6.44 1.45 2.95
CA GLY A 65 -5.41 2.47 3.07
C GLY A 65 -4.78 2.83 1.73
N ILE A 66 -5.56 2.84 0.65
CA ILE A 66 -5.10 3.25 -0.68
C ILE A 66 -5.29 4.75 -0.91
N CYS A 67 -4.48 5.34 -1.79
CA CYS A 67 -4.57 6.76 -2.10
C CYS A 67 -5.73 7.03 -3.08
N PRO A 68 -6.76 7.83 -2.69
CA PRO A 68 -7.91 8.08 -3.56
C PRO A 68 -7.53 8.89 -4.81
N HIS A 69 -6.55 9.80 -4.69
CA HIS A 69 -6.09 10.63 -5.81
C HIS A 69 -5.35 9.82 -6.87
N CYS A 70 -4.52 8.86 -6.45
CA CYS A 70 -3.87 7.94 -7.39
C CYS A 70 -4.88 6.95 -7.97
N TYR A 71 -5.82 6.45 -7.15
CA TYR A 71 -6.84 5.52 -7.60
C TYR A 71 -7.72 6.12 -8.70
N LYS A 72 -8.15 7.38 -8.56
CA LYS A 72 -8.90 8.12 -9.60
C LYS A 72 -8.12 8.27 -10.92
N ARG A 73 -6.79 8.16 -10.88
CA ARG A 73 -5.91 8.17 -12.06
C ARG A 73 -5.59 6.76 -12.58
N GLY A 74 -6.27 5.74 -12.07
CA GLY A 74 -6.11 4.34 -12.46
C GLY A 74 -4.90 3.65 -11.83
N VAL A 75 -4.31 4.20 -10.76
CA VAL A 75 -3.14 3.57 -10.10
C VAL A 75 -3.38 3.35 -8.61
N ILE A 76 -3.20 2.10 -8.19
CA ILE A 76 -3.27 1.71 -6.77
C ILE A 76 -1.93 2.04 -6.11
N VAL A 77 -1.97 2.80 -5.03
CA VAL A 77 -0.82 3.12 -4.19
C VAL A 77 -1.25 2.92 -2.74
N ASP A 78 -0.63 1.96 -2.07
CA ASP A 78 -0.86 1.67 -0.66
C ASP A 78 -0.13 2.71 0.19
N LEU A 79 -0.85 3.36 1.12
CA LEU A 79 -0.27 4.23 2.13
C LEU A 79 0.15 3.45 3.38
N ILE A 80 -0.45 2.28 3.61
CA ILE A 80 -0.16 1.45 4.76
C ILE A 80 0.76 0.32 4.30
N PRO A 81 1.94 0.13 4.91
CA PRO A 81 2.77 -1.01 4.59
C PRO A 81 2.00 -2.31 4.89
N PRO A 82 2.04 -3.31 4.00
CA PRO A 82 1.37 -4.58 4.24
C PRO A 82 1.90 -5.17 5.55
N LYS A 83 0.99 -5.62 6.43
CA LYS A 83 1.41 -6.35 7.63
C LYS A 83 2.30 -7.52 7.18
N PRO A 84 3.51 -7.70 7.75
CA PRO A 84 4.34 -8.83 7.39
C PRO A 84 3.53 -10.11 7.60
N LYS A 85 3.44 -10.94 6.57
CA LYS A 85 2.80 -12.25 6.69
C LYS A 85 3.64 -13.04 7.69
N ILE A 86 3.14 -13.23 8.90
CA ILE A 86 3.74 -14.15 9.87
C ILE A 86 3.60 -15.54 9.24
N VAL A 87 4.67 -16.01 8.60
CA VAL A 87 4.75 -17.38 8.10
C VAL A 87 4.84 -18.25 9.35
N LYS A 88 3.70 -18.83 9.77
CA LYS A 88 3.71 -19.87 10.80
C LYS A 88 4.62 -20.98 10.31
N GLU A 89 5.62 -21.34 11.12
CA GLU A 89 6.54 -22.43 10.77
C GLU A 89 5.74 -23.69 10.40
N PRO A 90 6.12 -24.37 9.31
CA PRO A 90 5.43 -25.59 8.90
C PRO A 90 5.49 -26.59 10.06
N LYS A 91 4.31 -27.07 10.51
CA LYS A 91 4.24 -28.07 11.58
C LYS A 91 5.16 -29.25 11.23
N PRO A 92 5.99 -29.73 12.17
CA PRO A 92 6.90 -30.83 11.91
C PRO A 92 6.11 -32.04 11.44
N ARG A 93 6.46 -32.57 10.27
CA ARG A 93 5.87 -33.80 9.73
C ARG A 93 6.29 -34.95 10.64
N ARG A 94 5.35 -35.53 11.39
CA ARG A 94 5.60 -36.79 12.12
C ARG A 94 5.98 -37.87 11.10
N PRO A 95 7.17 -38.50 11.20
CA PRO A 95 7.48 -39.64 10.37
C PRO A 95 6.50 -40.77 10.71
N LYS A 96 5.86 -41.34 9.70
CA LYS A 96 5.02 -42.53 9.86
C LYS A 96 5.94 -43.67 10.33
N LEU A 97 5.66 -44.22 11.51
CA LEU A 97 6.30 -45.46 11.97
C LEU A 97 5.99 -46.53 10.92
N LYS A 98 7.01 -47.10 10.30
CA LYS A 98 6.83 -48.30 9.47
C LYS A 98 6.58 -49.45 10.43
N GLU A 99 5.41 -50.07 10.35
CA GLU A 99 5.09 -51.31 11.07
C GLU A 99 6.11 -52.38 10.64
N ALA A 100 6.86 -52.89 11.61
CA ALA A 100 7.78 -53.99 11.41
C ALA A 100 6.96 -55.28 11.23
N LYS A 101 7.25 -55.99 10.15
CA LYS A 101 6.65 -57.27 9.79
C LYS A 101 7.51 -58.41 10.33
#